data_AF-A0A4T0GDM5-F1
#
_entry.id   AF-A0A4T0GDM5-F1
#
_cell.length_a   1.000
_cell.length_b   1.000
_cell.length_c   1.000
_cell.angle_alpha   90.00
_cell.angle_beta   90.00
_cell.angle_gamma   90.00
#
_symmetry.space_group_name_H-M   'P 1'
#
loop_
_entity.id
_entity.type
_entity.pdbx_description
1 polymer ?
#
loop_
_entity_poly.entity_id
_entity_poly.type
_entity_poly.pdbx_seq_one_letter_code
_entity_poly.pdbx_strand_id
1 'polypeptide(L)'
;MNKLEKYKASIPEYTNSDRIQRLQSLYSDFTRLRQTNQRGYQANMDWWRGALSGIMEYTFTVDDDTPRQWQHPVAGQPRCLGVVVEGMVHDGALYPLEGFMGGKSNSHTHNTRSARTTQTTLEWLFASLGLGGGGGGDYESPSTPFEAFERACGKYVVVARVQSLAAQVVDHHLSCPPTKCLYTRRLFAAKYSLAPLDADVVLKWLTNDGYAVVEGEAVKVVGAGIIAMVDALNSVDAQIGELDVEIGSCSDTIASHLRSKDTDRAKRSLRSRKTLQDVLQKRLDSRENLQHVLLKIEQSVGDIEIMKAYEMSDNTLKTLLKAPELDKDRVEDTMDSLSHTLADHGEIEQAIARPGAAEMSGEMEDEVEEEYRRLLEGQEGDKREEKREKEKTEKDIEPDTQDTQDTQDNQDIRLPSPPTDIIDKEPQTTNKEAETS
;
A
#
# COMPACT_ATOMS: atom_id res chain seq x y z
N MET A 1 27.35 -32.59 -21.20
CA MET A 1 27.67 -32.25 -19.80
C MET A 1 26.55 -31.37 -19.26
N ASN A 2 25.83 -31.85 -18.24
CA ASN A 2 24.71 -31.12 -17.61
C ASN A 2 25.21 -29.77 -17.02
N LYS A 3 24.35 -28.75 -16.90
CA LYS A 3 24.66 -27.42 -16.31
C LYS A 3 25.37 -27.58 -14.95
N LEU A 4 24.87 -28.50 -14.12
CA LEU A 4 25.44 -28.83 -12.83
C LEU A 4 26.87 -29.42 -12.92
N GLU A 5 27.12 -30.33 -13.85
CA GLU A 5 28.45 -30.95 -14.02
C GLU A 5 29.49 -29.94 -14.51
N LYS A 6 29.10 -29.02 -15.40
CA LYS A 6 29.95 -27.88 -15.80
C LYS A 6 30.23 -26.97 -14.61
N TYR A 7 29.23 -26.72 -13.76
CA TYR A 7 29.38 -25.89 -12.58
C TYR A 7 30.28 -26.54 -11.51
N LYS A 8 30.10 -27.84 -11.21
CA LYS A 8 31.01 -28.58 -10.33
C LYS A 8 32.46 -28.49 -10.80
N ALA A 9 32.70 -28.62 -12.11
CA ALA A 9 34.04 -28.48 -12.68
C ALA A 9 34.64 -27.06 -12.54
N SER A 10 33.83 -26.04 -12.22
CA SER A 10 34.32 -24.70 -11.90
C SER A 10 34.76 -24.53 -10.44
N ILE A 11 34.39 -25.46 -9.57
CA ILE A 11 34.67 -25.40 -8.13
C ILE A 11 36.05 -26.04 -7.84
N PRO A 12 36.97 -25.34 -7.16
CA PRO A 12 38.33 -25.84 -6.90
C PRO A 12 38.37 -27.18 -6.15
N GLU A 13 37.44 -27.42 -5.23
CA GLU A 13 37.38 -28.66 -4.45
C GLU A 13 37.03 -29.91 -5.28
N TYR A 14 36.44 -29.75 -6.48
CA TYR A 14 36.13 -30.86 -7.39
C TYR A 14 37.22 -31.11 -8.43
N THR A 15 38.05 -30.10 -8.72
CA THR A 15 39.10 -30.19 -9.75
C THR A 15 40.48 -30.50 -9.19
N ASN A 16 40.73 -30.14 -7.93
CA ASN A 16 42.01 -30.35 -7.29
C ASN A 16 42.02 -31.62 -6.41
N SER A 17 42.72 -32.67 -6.87
CA SER A 17 42.89 -33.93 -6.14
C SER A 17 43.48 -33.74 -4.73
N ASP A 18 44.31 -32.71 -4.51
CA ASP A 18 44.92 -32.42 -3.20
C ASP A 18 43.89 -31.90 -2.18
N ARG A 19 42.69 -31.53 -2.64
CA ARG A 19 41.58 -31.04 -1.80
C ARG A 19 40.59 -32.14 -1.45
N ILE A 20 40.85 -33.41 -1.80
CA ILE A 20 39.90 -34.50 -1.56
C ILE A 20 39.52 -34.68 -0.09
N GLN A 21 40.46 -34.49 0.84
CA GLN A 21 40.19 -34.55 2.28
C GLN A 21 39.25 -33.42 2.74
N ARG A 22 39.42 -32.22 2.17
CA ARG A 22 38.51 -31.09 2.43
C ARG A 22 37.11 -31.40 1.90
N LEU A 23 37.01 -31.97 0.71
CA LEU A 23 35.74 -32.38 0.10
C LEU A 23 35.03 -33.48 0.91
N GLN A 24 35.77 -34.47 1.41
CA GLN A 24 35.23 -35.50 2.31
C GLN A 24 34.68 -34.88 3.61
N SER A 25 35.39 -33.91 4.20
CA SER A 25 34.89 -33.17 5.36
C SER A 25 33.62 -32.37 5.05
N LEU A 26 33.55 -31.74 3.86
CA LEU A 26 32.36 -31.01 3.41
C LEU A 26 31.16 -31.94 3.21
N TYR A 27 31.37 -33.17 2.72
CA TYR A 27 30.30 -34.13 2.44
C TYR A 27 29.85 -34.93 3.68
N SER A 28 30.67 -34.93 4.73
CA SER A 28 30.36 -35.60 5.99
C SER A 28 29.25 -34.89 6.78
N ASP A 29 28.60 -35.61 7.70
CA ASP A 29 27.74 -34.97 8.69
C ASP A 29 28.59 -34.15 9.67
N PHE A 30 28.60 -32.84 9.47
CA PHE A 30 29.35 -31.90 10.31
C PHE A 30 28.50 -31.23 11.39
N THR A 31 27.27 -31.70 11.67
CA THR A 31 26.37 -31.11 12.69
C THR A 31 27.04 -31.03 14.06
N ARG A 32 27.84 -32.06 14.41
CA ARG A 32 28.60 -32.12 15.67
C ARG A 32 29.62 -30.99 15.82
N LEU A 33 30.10 -30.41 14.71
CA LEU A 33 31.02 -29.27 14.75
C LEU A 33 30.35 -28.02 15.34
N ARG A 34 29.01 -27.91 15.31
CA ARG A 34 28.30 -26.78 15.92
C ARG A 34 28.65 -26.58 17.40
N GLN A 35 28.91 -27.67 18.12
CA GLN A 35 29.29 -27.63 19.53
C GLN A 35 30.81 -27.73 19.74
N THR A 36 31.50 -28.55 18.94
CA THR A 36 32.93 -28.84 19.15
C THR A 36 33.89 -27.87 18.44
N ASN A 37 33.47 -27.29 17.32
CA ASN A 37 34.26 -26.34 16.53
C ASN A 37 33.36 -25.45 15.66
N GLN A 38 32.81 -24.39 16.27
CA GLN A 38 31.88 -23.48 15.62
C GLN A 38 32.46 -22.82 14.35
N ARG A 39 33.76 -22.50 14.34
CA ARG A 39 34.42 -21.91 13.16
C ARG A 39 34.45 -22.88 11.99
N GLY A 40 34.76 -24.16 12.26
CA GLY A 40 34.74 -25.20 11.24
C GLY A 40 33.34 -25.46 10.69
N TYR A 41 32.33 -25.45 11.57
CA TYR A 41 30.92 -25.55 11.17
C TYR A 41 30.52 -24.41 10.22
N GLN A 42 30.79 -23.17 10.60
CA GLN A 42 30.47 -21.99 9.77
C GLN A 42 31.21 -22.03 8.43
N ALA A 43 32.50 -22.35 8.41
CA ALA A 43 33.25 -22.47 7.16
C ALA A 43 32.69 -23.56 6.21
N ASN A 44 32.12 -24.65 6.75
CA ASN A 44 31.45 -25.67 5.94
C ASN A 44 30.10 -25.19 5.42
N MET A 45 29.32 -24.53 6.28
CA MET A 45 28.04 -23.91 5.90
C MET A 45 28.22 -22.89 4.78
N ASP A 46 29.19 -21.98 4.91
CA ASP A 46 29.43 -20.92 3.95
C ASP A 46 29.92 -21.45 2.60
N TRP A 47 30.76 -22.49 2.62
CA TRP A 47 31.15 -23.17 1.38
C TRP A 47 29.94 -23.78 0.66
N TRP A 48 29.08 -24.52 1.38
CA TRP A 48 27.89 -25.12 0.79
C TRP A 48 26.87 -24.08 0.34
N ARG A 49 26.70 -22.98 1.08
CA ARG A 49 25.87 -21.85 0.64
C ARG A 49 26.37 -21.29 -0.67
N GLY A 50 27.67 -21.05 -0.80
CA GLY A 50 28.29 -20.59 -2.05
C GLY A 50 28.07 -21.58 -3.20
N ALA A 51 28.31 -22.87 -2.95
CA ALA A 51 28.12 -23.93 -3.93
C ALA A 51 26.66 -24.04 -4.41
N LEU A 52 25.69 -24.04 -3.49
CA LEU A 52 24.27 -24.11 -3.86
C LEU A 52 23.79 -22.82 -4.54
N SER A 53 24.22 -21.65 -4.07
CA SER A 53 23.83 -20.34 -4.65
C SER A 53 24.28 -20.15 -6.11
N GLY A 54 25.29 -20.89 -6.57
CA GLY A 54 25.74 -20.83 -7.95
C GLY A 54 24.86 -21.61 -8.94
N ILE A 55 24.03 -22.54 -8.45
CA ILE A 55 23.06 -23.28 -9.29
C ILE A 55 21.61 -22.83 -9.07
N MET A 56 21.32 -22.25 -7.91
CA MET A 56 20.02 -21.72 -7.54
C MET A 56 19.62 -20.52 -8.41
N GLU A 57 18.41 -20.58 -8.96
CA GLU A 57 17.74 -19.45 -9.60
C GLU A 57 16.82 -18.74 -8.58
N TYR A 58 15.55 -18.49 -8.90
CA TYR A 58 14.62 -17.82 -8.00
C TYR A 58 13.88 -18.80 -7.08
N THR A 59 13.61 -20.01 -7.59
CA THR A 59 13.14 -21.14 -6.80
C THR A 59 14.21 -22.23 -6.71
N PHE A 60 14.17 -22.97 -5.61
CA PHE A 60 15.06 -24.09 -5.35
C PHE A 60 14.27 -25.28 -4.82
N THR A 61 14.41 -26.44 -5.45
CA THR A 61 13.74 -27.67 -5.03
C THR A 61 14.78 -28.60 -4.42
N VAL A 62 14.46 -29.10 -3.23
CA VAL A 62 15.20 -30.17 -2.54
C VAL A 62 14.33 -31.41 -2.55
N ASP A 63 14.80 -32.44 -3.22
CA ASP A 63 14.15 -33.74 -3.38
C ASP A 63 15.15 -34.88 -3.12
N ASP A 64 14.66 -36.12 -3.09
CA ASP A 64 15.49 -37.31 -2.85
C ASP A 64 16.62 -37.51 -3.88
N ASP A 65 16.51 -36.89 -5.05
CA ASP A 65 17.54 -36.94 -6.09
C ASP A 65 18.63 -35.88 -5.89
N THR A 66 18.39 -34.84 -5.09
CA THR A 66 19.34 -33.73 -4.87
C THR A 66 20.68 -34.24 -4.31
N PRO A 67 20.75 -35.12 -3.30
CA PRO A 67 22.03 -35.70 -2.85
C PRO A 67 22.74 -36.51 -3.94
N ARG A 68 21.98 -37.18 -4.83
CA ARG A 68 22.52 -37.95 -5.95
C ARG A 68 23.10 -37.03 -7.02
N GLN A 69 22.42 -35.93 -7.31
CA GLN A 69 22.90 -34.89 -8.22
C GLN A 69 24.23 -34.30 -7.75
N TRP A 70 24.45 -34.20 -6.43
CA TRP A 70 25.70 -33.73 -5.84
C TRP A 70 26.68 -34.86 -5.46
N GLN A 71 26.47 -36.09 -5.94
CA GLN A 71 27.37 -37.20 -5.64
C GLN A 71 28.77 -36.97 -6.24
N HIS A 72 29.81 -37.34 -5.48
CA HIS A 72 31.20 -37.38 -5.92
C HIS A 72 31.74 -38.84 -5.88
N PRO A 73 32.56 -39.28 -6.85
CA PRO A 73 33.04 -40.67 -6.91
C PRO A 73 33.78 -41.14 -5.66
N VAL A 74 34.53 -40.26 -5.00
CA VAL A 74 35.37 -40.60 -3.84
C VAL A 74 34.77 -40.12 -2.50
N ALA A 75 34.00 -39.04 -2.50
CA ALA A 75 33.42 -38.48 -1.27
C ALA A 75 32.00 -39.00 -1.00
N GLY A 76 31.39 -39.69 -1.97
CA GLY A 76 30.02 -40.20 -1.86
C GLY A 76 28.98 -39.09 -2.02
N GLN A 77 27.83 -39.26 -1.38
CA GLN A 77 26.75 -38.28 -1.35
C GLN A 77 26.92 -37.32 -0.15
N PRO A 78 26.52 -36.05 -0.29
CA PRO A 78 26.61 -35.09 0.81
C PRO A 78 25.56 -35.38 1.89
N ARG A 79 26.02 -35.82 3.06
CA ARG A 79 25.14 -36.14 4.21
C ARG A 79 24.70 -34.90 4.98
N CYS A 80 25.43 -33.80 4.83
CA CYS A 80 25.15 -32.53 5.50
C CYS A 80 24.05 -31.70 4.85
N LEU A 81 23.53 -32.09 3.67
CA LEU A 81 22.70 -31.22 2.85
C LEU A 81 21.43 -30.76 3.58
N GLY A 82 20.80 -31.64 4.37
CA GLY A 82 19.64 -31.27 5.19
C GLY A 82 19.96 -30.14 6.18
N VAL A 83 21.06 -30.27 6.91
CA VAL A 83 21.54 -29.26 7.89
C VAL A 83 21.90 -27.95 7.22
N VAL A 84 22.48 -28.00 6.02
CA VAL A 84 22.79 -26.81 5.22
C VAL A 84 21.51 -26.07 4.83
N VAL A 85 20.53 -26.78 4.28
CA VAL A 85 19.26 -26.18 3.83
C VAL A 85 18.48 -25.62 5.02
N GLU A 86 18.39 -26.36 6.12
CA GLU A 86 17.78 -25.86 7.37
C GLU A 86 18.48 -24.59 7.87
N GLY A 87 19.81 -24.57 7.85
CA GLY A 87 20.57 -23.38 8.23
C GLY A 87 20.44 -22.22 7.24
N MET A 88 20.12 -22.46 5.98
CA MET A 88 19.79 -21.40 5.00
C MET A 88 18.38 -20.86 5.20
N VAL A 89 17.43 -21.72 5.63
CA VAL A 89 16.08 -21.28 6.01
C VAL A 89 16.11 -20.44 7.28
N HIS A 90 16.84 -20.91 8.31
CA HIS A 90 17.00 -20.18 9.58
C HIS A 90 17.63 -18.79 9.37
N ASP A 91 18.62 -18.69 8.49
CA ASP A 91 19.29 -17.42 8.20
C ASP A 91 18.48 -16.52 7.24
N GLY A 92 17.29 -16.96 6.81
CA GLY A 92 16.41 -16.20 5.91
C GLY A 92 16.87 -16.15 4.46
N ALA A 93 17.85 -16.96 4.08
CA ALA A 93 18.32 -17.06 2.69
C ALA A 93 17.33 -17.86 1.81
N LEU A 94 16.64 -18.84 2.41
CA LEU A 94 15.59 -19.64 1.78
C LEU A 94 14.26 -19.46 2.52
N TYR A 95 13.18 -19.31 1.76
CA TYR A 95 11.82 -19.25 2.32
C TYR A 95 11.00 -20.42 1.75
N PRO A 96 10.35 -21.27 2.58
CA PRO A 96 9.41 -22.28 2.09
C PRO A 96 8.33 -21.71 1.13
N LEU A 97 8.23 -22.26 -0.08
CA LEU A 97 7.40 -21.72 -1.15
C LEU A 97 5.93 -21.58 -0.75
N GLU A 98 5.35 -22.59 -0.09
CA GLU A 98 3.95 -22.58 0.33
C GLU A 98 3.66 -21.46 1.33
N GLY A 99 4.56 -21.25 2.30
CA GLY A 99 4.45 -20.18 3.28
C GLY A 99 4.58 -18.80 2.65
N PHE A 100 5.48 -18.64 1.67
CA PHE A 100 5.66 -17.39 0.95
C PHE A 100 4.44 -17.05 0.08
N MET A 101 3.93 -18.03 -0.68
CA MET A 101 2.79 -17.81 -1.57
C MET A 101 1.48 -17.53 -0.81
N GLY A 102 1.29 -18.13 0.38
CA GLY A 102 0.17 -17.85 1.27
C GLY A 102 0.33 -16.59 2.13
N GLY A 103 1.55 -16.07 2.26
CA GLY A 103 1.87 -14.91 3.09
C GLY A 103 1.43 -13.57 2.49
N LYS A 104 1.33 -12.53 3.34
CA LYS A 104 1.06 -11.14 2.94
C LYS A 104 2.29 -10.23 2.97
N SER A 105 3.42 -10.73 3.44
CA SER A 105 4.67 -9.97 3.57
C SER A 105 5.83 -10.80 3.05
N ASN A 106 6.82 -10.12 2.47
CA ASN A 106 8.09 -10.71 2.05
C ASN A 106 9.03 -10.98 3.23
N SER A 107 8.76 -10.39 4.40
CA SER A 107 9.54 -10.65 5.59
C SER A 107 9.22 -12.03 6.15
N HIS A 108 10.27 -12.82 6.35
CA HIS A 108 10.19 -14.05 7.12
C HIS A 108 10.00 -13.67 8.60
N THR A 109 8.77 -13.37 9.00
CA THR A 109 8.44 -13.44 10.43
C THR A 109 8.57 -14.90 10.82
N HIS A 110 9.43 -15.20 11.80
CA HIS A 110 9.63 -16.54 12.35
C HIS A 110 8.39 -16.97 13.15
N ASN A 111 7.21 -16.89 12.54
CA ASN A 111 5.96 -17.35 13.10
C ASN A 111 5.79 -18.79 12.62
N THR A 112 6.49 -19.70 13.30
CA THR A 112 6.18 -21.13 13.29
C THR A 112 4.80 -21.32 13.91
N ARG A 113 3.76 -21.05 13.12
CA ARG A 113 2.38 -21.48 13.36
C ARG A 113 1.92 -22.27 12.15
N SER A 114 2.38 -23.51 12.06
CA SER A 114 1.55 -24.54 11.45
C SER A 114 0.35 -24.76 12.38
N ALA A 115 -0.84 -24.85 11.81
CA ALA A 115 -2.11 -24.78 12.51
C ALA A 115 -2.21 -25.75 13.70
N ARG A 116 -2.24 -25.20 14.93
CA ARG A 116 -2.98 -25.69 16.11
C ARG A 116 -2.87 -24.69 17.29
N THR A 117 -3.96 -23.97 17.51
CA THR A 117 -4.56 -23.54 18.80
C THR A 117 -3.78 -22.74 19.85
N THR A 118 -4.30 -21.52 20.12
CA THR A 118 -4.30 -20.63 21.32
C THR A 118 -3.01 -20.07 21.94
N GLN A 119 -2.94 -18.73 21.86
CA GLN A 119 -2.49 -17.78 22.90
C GLN A 119 -1.16 -18.03 23.63
N THR A 120 -0.08 -17.42 23.12
CA THR A 120 0.95 -16.86 23.99
C THR A 120 1.64 -15.70 23.30
N THR A 121 1.48 -14.51 23.86
CA THR A 121 2.21 -13.30 23.50
C THR A 121 2.95 -12.85 24.75
N LEU A 122 4.26 -12.56 24.61
CA LEU A 122 5.15 -11.85 25.55
C LEU A 122 6.07 -12.66 26.49
N GLU A 123 6.40 -13.93 26.21
CA GLU A 123 7.40 -14.66 27.02
C GLU A 123 8.86 -14.44 26.58
N TRP A 124 9.09 -14.06 25.31
CA TRP A 124 10.44 -13.81 24.77
C TRP A 124 11.17 -12.62 25.43
N LEU A 125 10.44 -11.59 25.89
CA LEU A 125 11.05 -10.40 26.51
C LEU A 125 11.74 -10.72 27.85
N PHE A 126 11.36 -11.82 28.50
CA PHE A 126 11.92 -12.21 29.80
C PHE A 126 13.16 -13.12 29.68
N ALA A 127 13.33 -13.81 28.54
CA ALA A 127 14.46 -14.72 28.31
C ALA A 127 15.81 -14.01 28.12
N SER A 128 15.81 -12.77 27.59
CA SER A 128 17.04 -11.98 27.39
C SER A 128 17.55 -11.31 28.68
N LEU A 129 16.75 -11.29 29.75
CA LEU A 129 17.10 -10.66 31.04
C LEU A 129 17.57 -11.67 32.11
N GLY A 130 17.72 -12.95 31.78
CA GLY A 130 18.34 -13.94 32.67
C GLY A 130 17.54 -14.26 33.94
N LEU A 131 16.23 -13.97 33.95
CA LEU A 131 15.29 -14.23 35.05
C LEU A 131 14.18 -15.16 34.57
N GLY A 132 14.48 -16.46 34.45
CA GLY A 132 13.50 -17.47 34.08
C GLY A 132 14.14 -18.83 33.82
N GLY A 133 14.24 -19.65 34.86
CA GLY A 133 14.67 -21.04 34.74
C GLY A 133 13.58 -21.93 34.17
N GLY A 134 13.98 -22.90 33.35
CA GLY A 134 13.22 -24.13 33.05
C GLY A 134 11.99 -23.95 32.16
N GLY A 135 12.19 -23.95 30.84
CA GLY A 135 11.10 -23.97 29.87
C GLY A 135 11.61 -23.81 28.45
N GLY A 136 12.54 -24.66 28.03
CA GLY A 136 12.95 -24.73 26.62
C GLY A 136 11.76 -25.20 25.78
N GLY A 137 11.29 -24.35 24.87
CA GLY A 137 10.50 -24.84 23.74
C GLY A 137 11.40 -25.77 22.93
N ASP A 138 10.95 -27.01 22.75
CA ASP A 138 11.70 -28.09 22.10
C ASP A 138 11.99 -27.76 20.63
N TYR A 139 13.06 -27.03 20.36
CA TYR A 139 13.81 -27.19 19.11
C TYR A 139 14.57 -28.50 19.24
N GLU A 140 13.90 -29.62 18.96
CA GLU A 140 14.57 -30.90 18.80
C GLU A 140 15.48 -30.81 17.57
N SER A 141 16.77 -30.62 17.84
CA SER A 141 17.80 -30.74 16.82
C SER A 141 17.69 -32.14 16.21
N PRO A 142 17.61 -32.29 14.88
CA PRO A 142 17.46 -33.59 14.24
C PRO A 142 18.48 -34.59 14.80
N SER A 143 18.01 -35.77 15.19
CA SER A 143 18.86 -36.79 15.80
C SER A 143 19.73 -37.48 14.76
N THR A 144 19.30 -37.46 13.50
CA THR A 144 20.03 -38.06 12.37
C THR A 144 20.11 -37.14 11.15
N PRO A 145 21.16 -37.28 10.31
CA PRO A 145 21.25 -36.58 9.02
C PRO A 145 20.07 -36.85 8.08
N PHE A 146 19.44 -38.02 8.22
CA PHE A 146 18.31 -38.44 7.41
C PHE A 146 17.05 -37.63 7.76
N GLU A 147 16.73 -37.49 9.06
CA GLU A 147 15.62 -36.65 9.53
C GLU A 147 15.80 -35.17 9.16
N ALA A 148 17.04 -34.66 9.27
CA ALA A 148 17.37 -33.30 8.84
C ALA A 148 17.13 -33.10 7.34
N PHE A 149 17.44 -34.13 6.53
CA PHE A 149 17.21 -34.08 5.10
C PHE A 149 15.73 -34.17 4.74
N GLU A 150 14.99 -35.08 5.38
CA GLU A 150 13.54 -35.23 5.18
C GLU A 150 12.78 -33.94 5.48
N ARG A 151 13.16 -33.20 6.52
CA ARG A 151 12.58 -31.90 6.85
C ARG A 151 12.99 -30.79 5.88
N ALA A 152 14.18 -30.91 5.31
CA ALA A 152 14.70 -29.98 4.30
C ALA A 152 14.17 -30.27 2.89
N CYS A 153 13.47 -31.38 2.67
CA CYS A 153 12.82 -31.67 1.39
C CYS A 153 11.64 -30.71 1.17
N GLY A 154 11.61 -30.07 0.01
CA GLY A 154 10.59 -29.08 -0.30
C GLY A 154 11.00 -28.11 -1.39
N LYS A 155 10.11 -27.16 -1.66
CA LYS A 155 10.35 -26.04 -2.59
C LYS A 155 10.58 -24.78 -1.80
N TYR A 156 11.59 -24.03 -2.20
CA TYR A 156 12.04 -22.82 -1.53
C TYR A 156 12.14 -21.66 -2.51
N VAL A 157 11.95 -20.46 -1.99
CA VAL A 157 12.23 -19.18 -2.65
C VAL A 157 13.62 -18.73 -2.23
N VAL A 158 14.43 -18.36 -3.20
CA VAL A 158 15.79 -17.86 -3.01
C VAL A 158 15.73 -16.35 -2.84
N VAL A 159 15.68 -15.91 -1.58
CA VAL A 159 15.31 -14.53 -1.19
C VAL A 159 16.20 -13.50 -1.87
N ALA A 160 17.52 -13.67 -1.82
CA ALA A 160 18.47 -12.71 -2.38
C ALA A 160 18.31 -12.51 -3.90
N ARG A 161 17.99 -13.57 -4.65
CA ARG A 161 17.80 -13.51 -6.11
C ARG A 161 16.51 -12.79 -6.47
N VAL A 162 15.42 -13.14 -5.78
CA VAL A 162 14.11 -12.51 -5.97
C VAL A 162 14.17 -11.04 -5.60
N GLN A 163 14.76 -10.69 -4.45
CA GLN A 163 14.92 -9.31 -4.02
C GLN A 163 15.75 -8.49 -5.02
N SER A 164 16.87 -9.03 -5.51
CA SER A 164 17.71 -8.34 -6.49
C SER A 164 16.98 -8.08 -7.81
N LEU A 165 16.23 -9.07 -8.31
CA LEU A 165 15.44 -8.87 -9.52
C LEU A 165 14.26 -7.92 -9.28
N ALA A 166 13.54 -8.05 -8.15
CA ALA A 166 12.45 -7.15 -7.79
C ALA A 166 12.94 -5.69 -7.74
N ALA A 167 14.11 -5.43 -7.15
CA ALA A 167 14.72 -4.10 -7.16
C ALA A 167 15.01 -3.60 -8.58
N GLN A 168 15.55 -4.45 -9.47
CA GLN A 168 15.76 -4.09 -10.88
C GLN A 168 14.45 -3.83 -11.63
N VAL A 169 13.40 -4.61 -11.34
CA VAL A 169 12.07 -4.41 -11.92
C VAL A 169 11.53 -3.05 -11.48
N VAL A 170 11.61 -2.72 -10.19
CA VAL A 170 11.17 -1.42 -9.66
C VAL A 170 11.94 -0.29 -10.32
N ASP A 171 13.27 -0.37 -10.36
CA ASP A 171 14.14 0.65 -10.97
C ASP A 171 13.82 0.89 -12.45
N HIS A 172 13.69 -0.19 -13.24
CA HIS A 172 13.30 -0.10 -14.64
C HIS A 172 11.93 0.55 -14.85
N HIS A 173 11.01 0.43 -13.88
CA HIS A 173 9.66 0.99 -13.96
C HIS A 173 9.52 2.37 -13.31
N LEU A 174 10.56 2.92 -12.68
CA LEU A 174 10.59 4.32 -12.27
C LEU A 174 10.51 5.27 -13.46
N SER A 175 11.00 4.86 -14.62
CA SER A 175 11.05 5.68 -15.84
C SER A 175 10.08 5.22 -16.94
N CYS A 176 9.15 4.31 -16.64
CA CYS A 176 8.17 3.80 -17.61
C CYS A 176 6.81 4.47 -17.42
N PRO A 177 6.11 4.85 -18.51
CA PRO A 177 4.79 5.46 -18.40
C PRO A 177 3.79 4.40 -17.95
N PRO A 178 2.70 4.76 -17.25
CA PRO A 178 1.73 3.82 -16.70
C PRO A 178 1.16 2.84 -17.75
N THR A 179 1.07 3.29 -19.00
CA THR A 179 0.60 2.52 -20.17
C THR A 179 1.56 1.41 -20.60
N LYS A 180 2.86 1.52 -20.30
CA LYS A 180 3.89 0.50 -20.58
C LYS A 180 4.18 -0.41 -19.39
N CYS A 181 3.55 -0.16 -18.25
CA CYS A 181 3.70 -0.97 -17.05
C CYS A 181 2.65 -2.11 -16.95
N LEU A 182 1.87 -2.31 -18.01
CA LEU A 182 0.88 -3.39 -18.14
C LEU A 182 1.49 -4.58 -18.86
N TYR A 183 1.46 -5.73 -18.19
CA TYR A 183 1.94 -7.00 -18.71
C TYR A 183 0.85 -8.05 -18.56
N THR A 184 0.91 -9.09 -19.39
CA THR A 184 0.38 -10.39 -18.98
C THR A 184 1.46 -11.14 -18.22
N ARG A 185 1.08 -12.11 -17.38
CA ARG A 185 2.05 -12.95 -16.66
C ARG A 185 3.08 -13.60 -17.59
N ARG A 186 2.65 -14.04 -18.78
CA ARG A 186 3.52 -14.60 -19.81
C ARG A 186 4.52 -13.58 -20.38
N LEU A 187 4.07 -12.36 -20.66
CA LEU A 187 4.94 -11.30 -21.16
C LEU A 187 5.95 -10.84 -20.11
N PHE A 188 5.54 -10.78 -18.84
CA PHE A 188 6.45 -10.50 -17.73
C PHE A 188 7.52 -11.58 -17.61
N ALA A 189 7.13 -12.86 -17.63
CA ALA A 189 8.06 -13.98 -17.61
C ALA A 189 9.05 -13.95 -18.78
N ALA A 190 8.55 -13.68 -20.00
CA ALA A 190 9.40 -13.57 -21.18
C ALA A 190 10.39 -12.40 -21.10
N LYS A 191 9.94 -11.23 -20.63
CA LYS A 191 10.77 -10.02 -20.51
C LYS A 191 11.98 -10.23 -19.58
N TYR A 192 11.77 -10.94 -18.47
CA TYR A 192 12.81 -11.20 -17.48
C TYR A 192 13.45 -12.60 -17.62
N SER A 193 13.14 -13.33 -18.70
CA SER A 193 13.62 -14.69 -18.95
C SER A 193 13.39 -15.65 -17.77
N LEU A 194 12.21 -15.57 -17.15
CA LEU A 194 11.81 -16.34 -15.97
C LEU A 194 11.04 -17.59 -16.35
N ALA A 195 11.22 -18.66 -15.57
CA ALA A 195 10.28 -19.77 -15.59
C ALA A 195 8.91 -19.32 -15.05
N PRO A 196 7.80 -19.98 -15.41
CA PRO A 196 6.46 -19.58 -14.96
C PRO A 196 6.33 -19.48 -13.43
N LEU A 197 6.91 -20.43 -12.69
CA LEU A 197 6.88 -20.43 -11.23
C LEU A 197 7.73 -19.28 -10.64
N ASP A 198 8.88 -19.01 -11.22
CA ASP A 198 9.76 -17.92 -10.77
C ASP A 198 9.11 -16.55 -11.02
N ALA A 199 8.41 -16.40 -12.16
CA ALA A 199 7.62 -15.22 -12.43
C ALA A 199 6.54 -15.01 -11.36
N ASP A 200 5.81 -16.06 -10.96
CA ASP A 200 4.81 -15.96 -9.90
C ASP A 200 5.42 -15.55 -8.56
N VAL A 201 6.59 -16.09 -8.21
CA VAL A 201 7.31 -15.73 -6.99
C VAL A 201 7.76 -14.27 -6.99
N VAL A 202 8.32 -13.79 -8.11
CA VAL A 202 8.77 -12.39 -8.24
C VAL A 202 7.57 -11.43 -8.23
N LEU A 203 6.48 -11.78 -8.92
CA LEU A 203 5.25 -10.99 -8.90
C LEU A 203 4.62 -10.95 -7.52
N LYS A 204 4.62 -12.08 -6.79
CA LYS A 204 4.17 -12.14 -5.41
C LYS A 204 5.02 -11.25 -4.51
N TRP A 205 6.34 -11.25 -4.70
CA TRP A 205 7.25 -10.36 -4.00
C TRP A 205 6.87 -8.89 -4.25
N LEU A 206 6.77 -8.48 -5.51
CA LEU A 206 6.42 -7.11 -5.88
C LEU A 206 5.04 -6.69 -5.34
N THR A 207 4.07 -7.61 -5.35
CA THR A 207 2.71 -7.35 -4.84
C THR A 207 2.71 -7.14 -3.33
N ASN A 208 3.45 -7.96 -2.59
CA ASN A 208 3.56 -7.83 -1.12
C ASN A 208 4.23 -6.51 -0.70
N ASP A 209 5.17 -6.00 -1.52
CA ASP A 209 5.82 -4.70 -1.29
C ASP A 209 5.03 -3.52 -1.91
N GLY A 210 3.88 -3.77 -2.54
CA GLY A 210 3.02 -2.73 -3.14
C GLY A 210 3.46 -2.23 -4.53
N TYR A 211 4.55 -2.76 -5.08
CA TYR A 211 5.09 -2.37 -6.39
C TYR A 211 4.40 -3.03 -7.58
N ALA A 212 3.47 -3.97 -7.36
CA ALA A 212 2.68 -4.55 -8.43
C ALA A 212 1.26 -4.85 -7.98
N VAL A 213 0.32 -4.74 -8.92
CA VAL A 213 -1.05 -5.21 -8.79
C VAL A 213 -1.26 -6.31 -9.82
N VAL A 214 -1.66 -7.49 -9.36
CA VAL A 214 -1.92 -8.66 -10.20
C VAL A 214 -3.41 -9.00 -10.11
N GLU A 215 -4.11 -8.96 -11.25
CA GLU A 215 -5.52 -9.30 -11.36
C GLU A 215 -5.70 -10.34 -12.48
N GLY A 216 -5.89 -11.60 -12.07
CA GLY A 216 -5.90 -12.73 -13.00
C GLY A 216 -4.57 -12.85 -13.76
N GLU A 217 -4.63 -12.69 -15.09
CA GLU A 217 -3.46 -12.70 -15.98
C GLU A 217 -2.81 -11.32 -16.14
N ALA A 218 -3.51 -10.24 -15.78
CA ALA A 218 -3.01 -8.89 -15.92
C ALA A 218 -2.10 -8.51 -14.74
N VAL A 219 -0.97 -7.90 -15.06
CA VAL A 219 0.04 -7.43 -14.12
C VAL A 219 0.32 -5.97 -14.40
N LYS A 220 0.10 -5.11 -13.41
CA LYS A 220 0.50 -3.70 -13.46
C LYS A 220 1.64 -3.46 -12.47
N VAL A 221 2.80 -3.06 -12.96
CA VAL A 221 3.92 -2.66 -12.10
C VAL A 221 3.82 -1.16 -11.83
N VAL A 222 3.98 -0.74 -10.57
CA VAL A 222 3.88 0.66 -10.16
C VAL A 222 5.25 1.12 -9.64
N GLY A 223 5.73 2.25 -10.15
CA GLY A 223 7.01 2.83 -9.74
C GLY A 223 6.96 3.36 -8.30
N ALA A 224 8.04 3.15 -7.53
CA ALA A 224 8.12 3.54 -6.11
C ALA A 224 7.87 5.03 -5.85
N GLY A 225 8.34 5.91 -6.76
CA GLY A 225 8.11 7.36 -6.65
C GLY A 225 6.65 7.75 -6.80
N ILE A 226 5.91 7.05 -7.67
CA ILE A 226 4.47 7.26 -7.85
C ILE A 226 3.72 6.76 -6.61
N ILE A 227 4.10 5.61 -6.05
CA ILE A 227 3.46 5.07 -4.83
C ILE A 227 3.64 6.03 -3.66
N ALA A 228 4.86 6.52 -3.41
CA ALA A 228 5.12 7.45 -2.31
C ALA A 228 4.33 8.77 -2.46
N MET A 229 4.15 9.27 -3.68
CA MET A 229 3.31 10.44 -3.95
C MET A 229 1.83 10.15 -3.79
N VAL A 230 1.35 8.97 -4.21
CA VAL A 230 -0.04 8.53 -4.02
C VAL A 230 -0.35 8.33 -2.54
N ASP A 231 0.57 7.76 -1.76
CA ASP A 231 0.44 7.62 -0.30
C ASP A 231 0.43 8.98 0.38
N ALA A 232 1.26 9.92 -0.06
CA ALA A 232 1.24 11.30 0.42
C ALA A 232 -0.10 11.99 0.10
N LEU A 233 -0.66 11.78 -1.10
CA LEU A 233 -1.99 12.28 -1.48
C LEU A 233 -3.08 11.71 -0.56
N ASN A 234 -3.10 10.39 -0.36
CA ASN A 234 -4.08 9.74 0.53
C ASN A 234 -3.97 10.27 1.97
N SER A 235 -2.76 10.50 2.47
CA SER A 235 -2.51 11.09 3.79
C SER A 235 -3.00 12.53 3.89
N VAL A 236 -2.79 13.35 2.85
CA VAL A 236 -3.30 14.72 2.79
C VAL A 236 -4.83 14.74 2.71
N ASP A 237 -5.44 13.85 1.92
CA ASP A 237 -6.90 13.71 1.82
C ASP A 237 -7.53 13.30 3.17
N ALA A 238 -6.88 12.40 3.91
CA ALA A 238 -7.33 12.03 5.26
C ALA A 238 -7.27 13.23 6.24
N GLN A 239 -6.19 14.02 6.20
CA GLN A 239 -6.05 15.23 7.01
C GLN A 239 -7.06 16.31 6.64
N ILE A 240 -7.37 16.47 5.34
CA ILE A 240 -8.43 17.37 4.86
C ILE A 240 -9.77 16.97 5.47
N GLY A 241 -10.12 15.68 5.40
CA GLY A 241 -11.37 15.18 6.00
C GLY A 241 -11.44 15.39 7.51
N GLU A 242 -10.33 15.22 8.25
CA GLU A 242 -10.27 15.50 9.69
C GLU A 242 -10.45 17.01 9.99
N LEU A 243 -9.79 17.88 9.24
CA LEU A 243 -9.91 19.33 9.38
C LEU A 243 -11.34 19.82 9.07
N ASP A 244 -12.01 19.27 8.05
CA ASP A 244 -13.40 19.60 7.73
C ASP A 244 -14.36 19.24 8.87
N VAL A 245 -14.16 18.07 9.49
CA VAL A 245 -14.95 17.66 10.67
C VAL A 245 -14.70 18.61 11.85
N GLU A 246 -13.45 18.99 12.10
CA GLU A 246 -13.09 19.91 13.19
C GLU A 246 -13.63 21.33 12.96
N ILE A 247 -13.58 21.83 11.72
CA ILE A 247 -14.19 23.10 11.30
C ILE A 247 -15.72 23.07 11.49
N GLY A 248 -16.36 21.95 11.15
CA GLY A 248 -17.79 21.73 11.39
C GLY A 248 -18.14 21.82 12.88
N SER A 249 -17.40 21.09 13.72
CA SER A 249 -17.55 21.14 15.18
C SER A 249 -17.36 22.56 15.74
N CYS A 250 -16.35 23.28 15.25
CA CYS A 250 -16.12 24.66 15.66
C CYS A 250 -17.30 25.56 15.27
N SER A 251 -17.87 25.37 14.08
CA SER A 251 -19.07 26.09 13.61
C SER A 251 -20.28 25.83 14.51
N ASP A 252 -20.48 24.59 14.95
CA ASP A 252 -21.54 24.23 15.90
C ASP A 252 -21.33 24.90 17.26
N THR A 253 -20.09 24.94 17.76
CA THR A 253 -19.78 25.64 19.01
C THR A 253 -20.01 27.15 18.91
N ILE A 254 -19.68 27.77 17.76
CA ILE A 254 -19.95 29.19 17.49
C ILE A 254 -21.46 29.45 17.53
N ALA A 255 -22.26 28.62 16.84
CA ALA A 255 -23.71 28.73 16.88
C ALA A 255 -24.27 28.61 18.31
N SER A 256 -23.67 27.75 19.14
CA SER A 256 -24.04 27.61 20.56
C SER A 256 -23.70 28.86 21.39
N HIS A 257 -22.51 29.44 21.22
CA HIS A 257 -22.05 30.63 21.93
C HIS A 257 -22.82 31.89 21.50
N LEU A 258 -23.23 31.97 20.23
CA LEU A 258 -24.11 33.03 19.72
C LEU A 258 -25.50 32.96 20.34
N ARG A 259 -26.06 31.74 20.55
CA ARG A 259 -27.33 31.57 21.27
C ARG A 259 -27.24 31.99 22.73
N SER A 260 -26.11 31.71 23.39
CA SER A 260 -25.87 32.10 24.78
C SER A 260 -25.38 33.55 24.96
N LYS A 261 -25.21 34.32 23.87
CA LYS A 261 -24.65 35.68 23.86
C LYS A 261 -23.27 35.80 24.54
N ASP A 262 -22.48 34.74 24.50
CA ASP A 262 -21.11 34.74 25.04
C ASP A 262 -20.12 35.22 23.96
N THR A 263 -19.94 36.54 23.89
CA THR A 263 -19.12 37.21 22.88
C THR A 263 -17.67 36.75 22.89
N ASP A 264 -17.07 36.61 24.07
CA ASP A 264 -15.65 36.28 24.19
C ASP A 264 -15.35 34.86 23.74
N ARG A 265 -16.23 33.90 24.10
CA ARG A 265 -16.07 32.51 23.65
C ARG A 265 -16.41 32.34 22.17
N ALA A 266 -17.42 33.06 21.66
CA ALA A 266 -17.74 33.06 20.23
C ALA A 266 -16.55 33.56 19.39
N LYS A 267 -15.94 34.68 19.77
CA LYS A 267 -14.76 35.24 19.09
C LYS A 267 -13.55 34.31 19.15
N ARG A 268 -13.32 33.62 20.27
CA ARG A 268 -12.25 32.61 20.38
C ARG A 268 -12.49 31.42 19.44
N SER A 269 -13.70 30.88 19.42
CA SER A 269 -14.05 29.80 18.48
C SER A 269 -13.94 30.27 17.03
N LEU A 270 -14.34 31.51 16.69
CA LEU A 270 -14.17 32.09 15.36
C LEU A 270 -12.70 32.15 14.93
N ARG A 271 -11.80 32.63 15.79
CA ARG A 271 -10.35 32.62 15.53
C ARG A 271 -9.84 31.20 15.30
N SER A 272 -10.25 30.25 16.13
CA SER A 272 -9.88 28.84 15.98
C SER A 272 -10.33 28.29 14.63
N ARG A 273 -11.59 28.52 14.24
CA ARG A 273 -12.12 28.10 12.94
C ARG A 273 -11.34 28.72 11.78
N LYS A 274 -11.04 30.02 11.85
CA LYS A 274 -10.25 30.71 10.82
C LYS A 274 -8.85 30.11 10.68
N THR A 275 -8.16 29.84 11.79
CA THR A 275 -6.84 29.18 11.74
C THR A 275 -6.90 27.78 11.14
N LEU A 276 -7.96 27.00 11.43
CA LEU A 276 -8.16 25.69 10.83
C LEU A 276 -8.45 25.79 9.32
N GLN A 277 -9.23 26.79 8.89
CA GLN A 277 -9.49 27.08 7.48
C GLN A 277 -8.20 27.46 6.73
N ASP A 278 -7.31 28.25 7.35
CA ASP A 278 -6.01 28.58 6.75
C ASP A 278 -5.11 27.33 6.60
N VAL A 279 -5.16 26.40 7.57
CA VAL A 279 -4.45 25.12 7.47
C VAL A 279 -5.07 24.24 6.39
N LEU A 280 -6.40 24.18 6.30
CA LEU A 280 -7.12 23.46 5.25
C LEU A 280 -6.74 23.98 3.86
N GLN A 281 -6.69 25.29 3.66
CA GLN A 281 -6.26 25.89 2.39
C GLN A 281 -4.84 25.44 2.02
N LYS A 282 -3.89 25.51 2.97
CA LYS A 282 -2.51 25.03 2.74
C LYS A 282 -2.46 23.54 2.39
N ARG A 283 -3.35 22.71 2.93
CA ARG A 283 -3.44 21.28 2.60
C ARG A 283 -4.01 21.05 1.21
N LEU A 284 -5.05 21.80 0.82
CA LEU A 284 -5.59 21.77 -0.54
C LEU A 284 -4.54 22.19 -1.57
N ASP A 285 -3.80 23.28 -1.32
CA ASP A 285 -2.71 23.73 -2.19
C ASP A 285 -1.61 22.65 -2.30
N SER A 286 -1.26 22.00 -1.19
CA SER A 286 -0.28 20.91 -1.18
C SER A 286 -0.76 19.71 -2.01
N ARG A 287 -2.06 19.39 -1.94
CA ARG A 287 -2.67 18.32 -2.72
C ARG A 287 -2.64 18.62 -4.22
N GLU A 288 -3.00 19.84 -4.62
CA GLU A 288 -2.94 20.28 -6.02
C GLU A 288 -1.51 20.20 -6.56
N ASN A 289 -0.53 20.66 -5.77
CA ASN A 289 0.88 20.56 -6.13
C ASN A 289 1.33 19.11 -6.36
N LEU A 290 0.95 18.17 -5.48
CA LEU A 290 1.27 16.74 -5.65
C LEU A 290 0.62 16.15 -6.92
N GLN A 291 -0.63 16.51 -7.22
CA GLN A 291 -1.31 16.09 -8.45
C GLN A 291 -0.63 16.63 -9.70
N HIS A 292 -0.23 17.90 -9.68
CA HIS A 292 0.48 18.52 -10.78
C HIS A 292 1.87 17.91 -11.03
N VAL A 293 2.60 17.58 -9.96
CA VAL A 293 3.88 16.85 -10.08
C VAL A 293 3.67 15.47 -10.70
N LEU A 294 2.61 14.75 -10.30
CA LEU A 294 2.28 13.45 -10.89
C LEU A 294 2.03 13.55 -12.39
N LEU A 295 1.22 14.54 -12.81
CA LEU A 295 0.96 14.82 -14.23
C LEU A 295 2.24 15.20 -14.99
N LYS A 296 3.11 16.03 -14.40
CA LYS A 296 4.42 16.38 -15.01
C LYS A 296 5.32 15.17 -15.16
N ILE A 297 5.33 14.24 -14.21
CA ILE A 297 6.08 12.98 -14.33
C ILE A 297 5.54 12.15 -15.48
N GLU A 298 4.21 12.01 -15.59
CA GLU A 298 3.58 11.29 -16.70
C GLU A 298 3.93 11.90 -18.06
N GLN A 299 3.89 13.24 -18.17
CA GLN A 299 4.29 13.98 -19.37
C GLN A 299 5.79 13.78 -19.70
N SER A 300 6.67 13.97 -18.72
CA SER A 300 8.13 13.85 -18.90
C SER A 300 8.54 12.47 -19.40
N VAL A 301 7.83 11.42 -18.99
CA VAL A 301 8.09 10.07 -19.47
C VAL A 301 7.68 9.91 -20.94
N GLY A 302 6.60 10.57 -21.38
CA GLY A 302 6.23 10.69 -22.79
C GLY A 302 7.31 11.42 -23.61
N ASP A 303 7.88 12.49 -23.06
CA ASP A 303 8.93 13.27 -23.72
C ASP A 303 10.23 12.46 -23.92
N ILE A 304 10.62 11.62 -22.95
CA ILE A 304 11.76 10.69 -23.09
C ILE A 304 11.53 9.72 -24.26
N GLU A 305 10.31 9.23 -24.44
CA GLU A 305 9.98 8.33 -25.54
C GLU A 305 10.04 9.02 -26.90
N ILE A 306 9.48 10.23 -26.98
CA ILE A 306 9.58 11.07 -28.18
C ILE A 306 11.05 11.33 -28.51
N MET A 307 11.88 11.66 -27.51
CA MET A 307 13.31 11.88 -27.71
C MET A 307 14.02 10.61 -28.22
N LYS A 308 13.73 9.43 -27.67
CA LYS A 308 14.28 8.16 -28.17
C LYS A 308 13.85 7.87 -29.62
N ALA A 309 12.62 8.21 -29.99
CA ALA A 309 12.14 8.08 -31.36
C ALA A 309 12.87 9.05 -32.30
N TYR A 310 13.14 10.27 -31.85
CA TYR A 310 13.97 11.22 -32.59
C TYR A 310 15.42 10.74 -32.73
N GLU A 311 16.05 10.23 -31.67
CA GLU A 311 17.41 9.66 -31.75
C GLU A 311 17.46 8.49 -32.73
N MET A 312 16.46 7.60 -32.72
CA MET A 312 16.38 6.50 -33.67
C MET A 312 16.18 6.99 -35.11
N SER A 313 15.36 8.02 -35.29
CA SER A 313 15.10 8.65 -36.59
C SER A 313 16.33 9.38 -37.11
N ASP A 314 17.05 10.12 -36.25
CA ASP A 314 18.31 10.80 -36.57
C ASP A 314 19.41 9.80 -36.94
N ASN A 315 19.54 8.70 -36.20
CA ASN A 315 20.48 7.63 -36.54
C ASN A 315 20.14 6.98 -37.90
N THR A 316 18.86 6.78 -38.18
CA THR A 316 18.38 6.25 -39.46
C THR A 316 18.66 7.26 -40.59
N LEU A 317 18.34 8.54 -40.38
CA LEU A 317 18.62 9.63 -41.30
C LEU A 317 20.11 9.79 -41.57
N LYS A 318 20.97 9.76 -40.53
CA LYS A 318 22.44 9.75 -40.68
C LYS A 318 22.92 8.56 -41.50
N THR A 319 22.28 7.41 -41.37
CA THR A 319 22.63 6.21 -42.14
C THR A 319 22.21 6.36 -43.61
N LEU A 320 21.05 6.97 -43.88
CA LEU A 320 20.55 7.28 -45.22
C LEU A 320 21.32 8.44 -45.88
N LEU A 321 21.69 9.47 -45.14
CA LEU A 321 22.48 10.63 -45.59
C LEU A 321 23.94 10.27 -45.91
N LYS A 322 24.45 9.19 -45.31
CA LYS A 322 25.76 8.61 -45.68
C LYS A 322 25.69 7.78 -46.97
N ALA A 323 24.50 7.55 -47.53
CA ALA A 323 24.39 6.95 -48.85
C ALA A 323 24.91 7.95 -49.91
N PRO A 324 25.71 7.49 -50.89
CA PRO A 324 26.41 8.35 -51.86
C PRO A 324 25.51 9.11 -52.86
N GLU A 325 24.20 9.13 -52.65
CA GLU A 325 23.19 9.66 -53.57
C GLU A 325 22.60 11.02 -53.12
N LEU A 326 22.91 11.52 -51.91
CA LEU A 326 22.40 12.80 -51.39
C LEU A 326 23.47 13.90 -51.45
N ASP A 327 23.37 14.71 -52.50
CA ASP A 327 24.30 15.76 -52.90
C ASP A 327 24.33 16.96 -51.92
N LYS A 328 25.50 17.61 -51.89
CA LYS A 328 26.11 18.31 -50.76
C LYS A 328 25.54 19.72 -50.46
N ASP A 329 24.74 20.29 -51.35
CA ASP A 329 24.41 21.72 -51.31
C ASP A 329 23.02 22.05 -50.74
N ARG A 330 22.28 21.05 -50.23
CA ARG A 330 20.92 21.23 -49.65
C ARG A 330 20.79 20.91 -48.17
N VAL A 331 21.89 20.53 -47.53
CA VAL A 331 21.95 20.14 -46.12
C VAL A 331 22.21 21.35 -45.21
N GLU A 332 22.91 22.39 -45.68
CA GLU A 332 23.17 23.62 -44.92
C GLU A 332 21.89 24.41 -44.61
N ASP A 333 20.97 24.57 -45.56
CA ASP A 333 19.69 25.29 -45.36
C ASP A 333 18.76 24.59 -44.34
N THR A 334 18.79 23.25 -44.29
CA THR A 334 18.00 22.49 -43.30
C THR A 334 18.57 22.58 -41.89
N MET A 335 19.89 22.82 -41.76
CA MET A 335 20.55 22.84 -40.46
C MET A 335 20.37 24.19 -39.74
N ASP A 336 20.35 25.30 -40.49
CA ASP A 336 20.02 26.62 -39.96
C ASP A 336 18.54 26.73 -39.57
N SER A 337 17.63 26.06 -40.28
CA SER A 337 16.21 26.02 -39.92
C SER A 337 15.92 25.17 -38.66
N LEU A 338 16.69 24.08 -38.47
CA LEU A 338 16.67 23.24 -37.25
C LEU A 338 17.25 23.97 -36.03
N SER A 339 18.30 24.79 -36.23
CA SER A 339 18.84 25.66 -35.18
C SER A 339 17.81 26.66 -34.65
N HIS A 340 16.91 27.14 -35.51
CA HIS A 340 15.90 28.13 -35.11
C HIS A 340 14.72 27.49 -34.35
N THR A 341 14.44 26.21 -34.59
CA THR A 341 13.42 25.44 -33.84
C THR A 341 13.93 24.88 -32.51
N LEU A 342 15.25 24.86 -32.29
CA LEU A 342 15.88 24.44 -31.03
C LEU A 342 16.14 25.61 -30.06
N ALA A 343 15.86 26.86 -30.46
CA ALA A 343 16.11 28.05 -29.65
C ALA A 343 14.94 28.49 -28.75
N ASP A 344 13.85 27.74 -28.70
CA ASP A 344 12.71 28.02 -27.81
C ASP A 344 12.48 26.84 -26.86
N HIS A 345 13.23 26.79 -25.74
CA HIS A 345 12.86 26.09 -24.51
C HIS A 345 13.72 26.61 -23.34
N GLY A 346 13.50 27.87 -22.99
CA GLY A 346 14.31 28.57 -21.99
C GLY A 346 13.60 29.69 -21.25
N GLU A 347 12.28 29.63 -21.03
CA GLU A 347 11.59 30.57 -20.13
C GLU A 347 10.43 29.90 -19.38
N ILE A 348 10.73 29.35 -18.20
CA ILE A 348 9.84 29.06 -17.06
C ILE A 348 10.80 29.13 -15.85
N GLU A 349 10.71 29.96 -14.80
CA GLU A 349 9.60 30.62 -14.12
C GLU A 349 10.21 31.77 -13.28
N GLN A 350 9.89 33.02 -13.58
CA GLN A 350 10.01 34.13 -12.61
C GLN A 350 8.60 34.54 -12.22
N ALA A 351 8.10 33.98 -11.10
CA ALA A 351 7.05 34.59 -10.27
C ALA A 351 6.83 33.76 -9.01
N ILE A 352 7.80 33.71 -8.11
CA ILE A 352 7.50 33.51 -6.68
C ILE A 352 7.66 34.87 -6.02
N ALA A 353 6.67 35.73 -6.24
CA ALA A 353 6.37 36.78 -5.29
C ALA A 353 5.92 36.08 -4.01
N ARG A 354 6.71 36.18 -2.95
CA ARG A 354 6.33 35.75 -1.61
C ARG A 354 6.03 37.01 -0.81
N PRO A 355 4.77 37.43 -0.65
CA PRO A 355 4.42 38.47 0.30
C PRO A 355 4.44 37.89 1.72
N GLY A 356 5.01 38.65 2.65
CA GLY A 356 4.44 38.85 3.98
C GLY A 356 4.35 37.65 4.92
N ALA A 357 5.46 37.29 5.55
CA ALA A 357 5.45 36.56 6.82
C ALA A 357 5.74 37.52 7.98
N ALA A 358 4.86 38.50 8.22
CA ALA A 358 4.91 39.35 9.43
C ALA A 358 3.62 40.13 9.77
N GLU A 359 2.49 39.99 9.05
CA GLU A 359 1.30 40.86 9.26
C GLU A 359 -0.02 40.14 9.60
N MET A 360 -0.03 38.82 9.86
CA MET A 360 -1.28 38.07 10.13
C MET A 360 -2.05 38.42 11.43
N SER A 361 -1.52 39.27 12.30
CA SER A 361 -2.19 39.56 13.59
C SER A 361 -3.27 40.63 13.50
N GLY A 362 -3.15 41.62 12.60
CA GLY A 362 -4.10 42.72 12.49
C GLY A 362 -5.28 42.38 11.61
N GLU A 363 -5.02 41.86 10.41
CA GLU A 363 -6.05 41.50 9.42
C GLU A 363 -6.99 40.39 9.92
N MET A 364 -6.45 39.38 10.61
CA MET A 364 -7.28 38.32 11.20
C MET A 364 -8.24 38.84 12.26
N GLU A 365 -7.85 39.86 13.03
CA GLU A 365 -8.69 40.42 14.09
C GLU A 365 -9.83 41.27 13.51
N ASP A 366 -9.56 42.03 12.46
CA ASP A 366 -10.57 42.80 11.73
C ASP A 366 -11.57 41.90 10.98
N GLU A 367 -11.08 40.84 10.32
CA GLU A 367 -11.93 39.84 9.62
C GLU A 367 -12.87 39.11 10.60
N VAL A 368 -12.37 38.73 11.78
CA VAL A 368 -13.18 38.04 12.80
C VAL A 368 -14.26 38.97 13.37
N GLU A 369 -13.95 40.26 13.55
CA GLU A 369 -14.92 41.24 14.04
C GLU A 369 -16.04 41.50 13.03
N GLU A 370 -15.72 41.55 11.73
CA GLU A 370 -16.69 41.70 10.65
C GLU A 370 -17.56 40.46 10.46
N GLU A 371 -16.98 39.26 10.53
CA GLU A 371 -17.73 38.02 10.45
C GLU A 371 -18.68 37.85 11.64
N TYR A 372 -18.21 38.15 12.85
CA TYR A 372 -19.06 38.16 14.04
C TYR A 372 -20.27 39.08 13.88
N ARG A 373 -20.06 40.28 13.31
CA ARG A 373 -21.13 41.25 13.03
C ARG A 373 -22.15 40.68 12.03
N ARG A 374 -21.68 40.08 10.93
CA ARG A 374 -22.57 39.42 9.94
C ARG A 374 -23.40 38.29 10.54
N LEU A 375 -22.80 37.45 11.38
CA LEU A 375 -23.52 36.32 12.00
C LEU A 375 -24.61 36.79 12.97
N LEU A 376 -24.39 37.90 13.68
CA LEU A 376 -25.42 38.51 14.52
C LEU A 376 -26.57 39.10 13.70
N GLU A 377 -26.27 39.83 12.62
CA GLU A 377 -27.27 40.40 11.72
C GLU A 377 -28.16 39.31 11.08
N GLY A 378 -27.58 38.17 10.69
CA GLY A 378 -28.33 37.01 10.20
C GLY A 378 -29.28 36.42 11.26
N GLN A 379 -28.81 36.27 12.51
CA GLN A 379 -29.64 35.73 13.59
C GLN A 379 -30.80 36.67 13.98
N GLU A 380 -30.61 37.98 13.85
CA GLU A 380 -31.68 38.97 14.05
C GLU A 380 -32.68 38.99 12.88
N GLY A 381 -32.20 38.76 11.65
CA GLY A 381 -33.03 38.54 10.46
C GLY A 381 -33.95 37.34 10.61
N ASP A 382 -33.40 36.16 10.94
CA ASP A 382 -34.15 34.92 11.10
C ASP A 382 -35.21 35.02 12.22
N LYS A 383 -34.87 35.64 13.35
CA LYS A 383 -35.83 35.87 14.45
C LYS A 383 -36.94 36.83 14.05
N ARG A 384 -36.66 37.78 13.16
CA ARG A 384 -37.65 38.75 12.66
C ARG A 384 -38.57 38.11 11.62
N GLU A 385 -38.06 37.17 10.84
CA GLU A 385 -38.80 36.40 9.86
C GLU A 385 -39.69 35.34 10.53
N GLU A 386 -39.18 34.57 11.49
CA GLU A 386 -39.99 33.65 12.31
C GLU A 386 -41.12 34.37 13.05
N LYS A 387 -40.88 35.58 13.57
CA LYS A 387 -41.93 36.39 14.21
C LYS A 387 -42.99 36.84 13.21
N ARG A 388 -42.59 37.20 11.99
CA ARG A 388 -43.52 37.59 10.92
C ARG A 388 -44.35 36.41 10.41
N GLU A 389 -43.79 35.21 10.35
CA GLU A 389 -44.53 34.00 9.98
C GLU A 389 -45.52 33.59 11.07
N LYS A 390 -45.13 33.68 12.35
CA LYS A 390 -46.04 33.44 13.48
C LYS A 390 -47.19 34.45 13.52
N GLU A 391 -46.92 35.74 13.31
CA GLU A 391 -47.96 36.79 13.25
C GLU A 391 -48.91 36.66 12.05
N LYS A 392 -48.46 36.07 10.93
CA LYS A 392 -49.35 35.76 9.78
C LYS A 392 -50.26 34.58 10.10
N THR A 393 -49.70 33.52 10.69
CA THR A 393 -50.45 32.31 11.05
C THR A 393 -51.51 32.58 12.13
N GLU A 394 -51.26 33.56 13.01
CA GLU A 394 -52.19 33.95 14.09
C GLU A 394 -53.34 34.86 13.62
N LYS A 395 -53.19 35.54 12.47
CA LYS A 395 -54.24 36.38 11.86
C LYS A 395 -55.21 35.62 10.95
N ASP A 396 -54.86 34.39 10.55
CA ASP A 396 -55.71 33.54 9.72
C ASP A 396 -56.70 32.68 10.57
N ILE A 397 -56.74 32.88 11.90
CA ILE A 397 -57.63 32.18 12.85
C ILE A 397 -58.53 33.18 13.61
N GLU A 398 -59.27 34.02 12.88
CA GLU A 398 -60.48 34.68 13.41
C GLU A 398 -61.67 34.35 12.48
N PRO A 399 -62.67 33.54 12.91
CA PRO A 399 -63.89 33.38 12.15
C PRO A 399 -64.91 34.46 12.54
N ASP A 400 -65.18 35.36 11.60
CA ASP A 400 -66.28 36.32 11.63
C ASP A 400 -67.63 35.60 11.49
N THR A 401 -68.65 36.15 12.16
CA THR A 401 -69.99 35.57 12.31
C THR A 401 -71.00 36.40 11.51
N GLN A 402 -72.06 35.75 11.01
CA GLN A 402 -73.32 36.29 10.43
C GLN A 402 -73.33 36.51 8.90
N ASP A 403 -74.18 35.79 8.16
CA ASP A 403 -75.56 36.23 7.88
C ASP A 403 -76.32 35.20 7.02
N THR A 404 -77.49 34.72 7.46
CA THR A 404 -78.58 34.22 6.58
C THR A 404 -79.86 33.96 7.38
N GLN A 405 -80.86 34.83 7.19
CA GLN A 405 -82.25 34.65 7.60
C GLN A 405 -83.13 34.21 6.41
N ASP A 406 -84.13 33.38 6.75
CA ASP A 406 -85.43 33.11 6.11
C ASP A 406 -85.47 32.40 4.74
N THR A 407 -86.15 31.26 4.59
CA THR A 407 -87.61 31.14 4.70
C THR A 407 -88.08 29.72 5.06
N GLN A 408 -89.13 29.68 5.89
CA GLN A 408 -89.89 28.55 6.39
C GLN A 408 -90.59 27.73 5.29
N ASP A 409 -90.72 26.41 5.47
CA ASP A 409 -92.05 25.81 5.52
C ASP A 409 -92.07 24.57 6.44
N ASN A 410 -93.20 24.42 7.11
CA ASN A 410 -93.45 23.66 8.32
C ASN A 410 -94.17 22.34 7.98
N GLN A 411 -93.79 21.22 8.61
CA GLN A 411 -94.77 20.34 9.26
C GLN A 411 -94.14 19.24 10.13
N ASP A 412 -94.69 19.20 11.35
CA ASP A 412 -94.51 18.29 12.48
C ASP A 412 -94.38 16.79 12.15
N ILE A 413 -93.60 16.06 12.98
CA ILE A 413 -94.09 14.95 13.83
C ILE A 413 -92.99 14.52 14.83
N ARG A 414 -93.44 14.19 16.04
CA ARG A 414 -92.71 13.98 17.30
C ARG A 414 -91.87 12.69 17.38
N LEU A 415 -90.88 12.78 18.29
CA LEU A 415 -89.97 11.78 18.91
C LEU A 415 -90.58 10.41 19.28
N PRO A 416 -89.69 9.39 19.46
CA PRO A 416 -89.39 8.99 20.83
C PRO A 416 -87.88 8.75 21.12
N SER A 417 -87.53 8.89 22.41
CA SER A 417 -86.23 8.55 23.01
C SER A 417 -86.22 7.09 23.56
N PRO A 418 -85.17 6.66 24.29
CA PRO A 418 -84.26 5.54 24.00
C PRO A 418 -84.61 4.25 24.79
N PRO A 419 -83.74 3.23 24.80
CA PRO A 419 -83.25 2.82 26.12
C PRO A 419 -81.77 2.40 26.23
N THR A 420 -81.31 2.63 27.45
CA THR A 420 -80.09 2.31 28.20
C THR A 420 -79.83 0.80 28.35
N ASP A 421 -78.55 0.42 28.53
CA ASP A 421 -78.00 -0.42 29.62
C ASP A 421 -76.62 -0.98 29.21
N ILE A 422 -75.50 -0.46 29.74
CA ILE A 422 -74.79 -0.89 30.97
C ILE A 422 -74.47 -2.40 30.98
N ILE A 423 -73.17 -2.75 31.00
CA ILE A 423 -72.50 -3.52 32.07
C ILE A 423 -71.06 -3.88 31.66
N ASP A 424 -70.15 -3.51 32.56
CA ASP A 424 -68.74 -3.87 32.68
C ASP A 424 -68.44 -5.37 32.50
N LYS A 425 -67.26 -5.68 31.94
CA LYS A 425 -66.15 -6.35 32.66
C LYS A 425 -65.06 -6.83 31.69
N GLU A 426 -63.88 -6.23 31.81
CA GLU A 426 -62.61 -6.96 31.71
C GLU A 426 -62.58 -8.09 32.78
N PRO A 427 -61.89 -9.22 32.54
CA PRO A 427 -60.44 -9.21 32.76
C PRO A 427 -59.57 -10.20 31.95
N GLN A 428 -58.30 -9.81 31.83
CA GLN A 428 -57.07 -10.60 32.04
C GLN A 428 -56.56 -11.64 31.02
N THR A 429 -55.34 -11.30 30.54
CA THR A 429 -54.08 -12.08 30.48
C THR A 429 -54.05 -13.44 29.76
N THR A 430 -53.08 -13.58 28.86
CA THR A 430 -52.11 -14.70 28.88
C THR A 430 -50.90 -14.40 28.00
N ASN A 431 -49.72 -14.50 28.63
CA ASN A 431 -48.39 -14.57 28.02
C ASN A 431 -48.27 -15.72 27.01
N LYS A 432 -47.38 -15.58 26.02
CA LYS A 432 -46.34 -16.60 25.79
C LYS A 432 -45.16 -16.09 24.94
N GLU A 433 -44.00 -16.09 25.58
CA GLU A 433 -42.68 -16.26 24.97
C GLU A 433 -42.55 -17.65 24.31
N ALA A 434 -41.71 -17.72 23.27
CA ALA A 434 -40.74 -18.79 22.96
C ALA A 434 -40.19 -18.47 21.55
N GLU A 435 -38.94 -18.04 21.37
CA GLU A 435 -37.68 -18.81 21.40
C GLU A 435 -37.61 -19.99 20.42
N THR A 436 -36.37 -20.21 19.95
CA THR A 436 -35.79 -21.28 19.13
C THR A 436 -35.90 -21.09 17.60
N SER A 437 -34.82 -21.16 16.82
CA SER A 437 -33.44 -21.63 17.07
C SER A 437 -32.47 -21.04 16.04
#